data_AF-A0A1Y1IQM9-F1
#
_entry.id   AF-A0A1Y1IQM9-F1
#
_cell.length_a   1.000
_cell.length_b   1.000
_cell.length_c   1.000
_cell.angle_alpha   90.00
_cell.angle_beta   90.00
_cell.angle_gamma   90.00
#
_symmetry.space_group_name_H-M   'P 1'
#
loop_
_entity.id
_entity.type
_entity.pdbx_description
1 polymer ?
#
loop_
_entity_poly.entity_id
_entity_poly.type
_entity_poly.pdbx_seq_one_letter_code
_entity_poly.pdbx_strand_id
1 'polypeptide(L)'
;MENILANRKVAAAGVGFEGESRRELAAIFVRAFDDEENRFPIDFDDVWKFCGMSNKANGLQKLKRMFFEGTDYVIKTERAVKLEAEDVGGRPIDFYKLTESAFESFAMSAPGERGRLVRRYFLAVKEQYFGQLEGLGKRNREQNDMLEDSARFLAKEHDILAQELDTRPEGAQKAVQRDLCRLEGGAMEVACDHGVVDLLTDDEVIEVKEAHMWKHALGQVLAYKACFPKHAARIHLFANDQVFIKAFDDKGNQFPINFDDVWRFLEYSNKASALRKLKSPQFMEGEDYTVSTRRDTNIQVENLRLVDLGGRPVDTYMLTANAFEHFAMRAPGAMGHRVRRFYIACRDSYLENEAARRQQAPKVADQAWNQARQDGIFLFHAKCGSVKNYLDARPDVGRSFYGEVGTLINQAILGFQEQTHEFKITHDIPKWMSLPDCLDHYGQTARGLFEVGFWRFFDRPKAELAALEPETVLRELARMKDAMRSYLVTCGMGNVEDRLLEVPDAKRRRKEYAALRTARALTPSATALRIIEETRKSSDRPVIVLDGAT
;
A
#
# COMPACT_ATOMS: atom_id res chain seq x y z
N MET A 1 -10.73 -1.42 34.67
CA MET A 1 -11.51 -1.75 33.46
C MET A 1 -10.88 -3.00 32.86
N GLU A 2 -11.59 -4.12 32.88
CA GLU A 2 -11.11 -5.37 32.26
C GLU A 2 -10.93 -5.19 30.75
N ASN A 3 -9.80 -5.65 30.23
CA ASN A 3 -9.48 -5.62 28.81
C ASN A 3 -10.35 -6.63 28.05
N ILE A 4 -11.36 -6.14 27.32
CA ILE A 4 -12.21 -6.99 26.47
C ILE A 4 -11.50 -7.18 25.13
N LEU A 5 -10.94 -8.37 24.91
CA LEU A 5 -10.17 -8.73 23.71
C LEU A 5 -11.10 -9.37 22.67
N ALA A 6 -10.93 -9.03 21.38
CA ALA A 6 -11.63 -9.66 20.24
C ALA A 6 -11.10 -11.09 19.92
N ASN A 7 -9.87 -11.37 20.36
CA ASN A 7 -9.09 -12.59 20.20
C ASN A 7 -7.96 -12.56 21.25
N ARG A 8 -7.53 -13.70 21.82
CA ARG A 8 -6.42 -13.76 22.80
C ARG A 8 -5.11 -13.12 22.32
N LYS A 9 -4.88 -12.99 21.01
CA LYS A 9 -3.70 -12.35 20.40
C LYS A 9 -3.83 -10.83 20.22
N VAL A 10 -5.00 -10.23 20.45
CA VAL A 10 -5.26 -8.80 20.20
C VAL A 10 -5.33 -8.04 21.52
N ALA A 11 -4.18 -7.64 22.06
CA ALA A 11 -4.10 -6.74 23.21
C ALA A 11 -4.21 -5.27 22.75
N ALA A 12 -5.29 -4.58 23.12
CA ALA A 12 -5.44 -3.14 22.88
C ALA A 12 -4.76 -2.29 23.98
N ALA A 13 -3.55 -2.66 24.39
CA ALA A 13 -2.80 -1.88 25.38
C ALA A 13 -1.97 -0.79 24.68
N GLY A 14 -2.25 0.46 25.00
CA GLY A 14 -1.21 1.51 25.03
C GLY A 14 -0.92 2.33 23.77
N VAL A 15 -1.73 2.26 22.70
CA VAL A 15 -1.48 3.11 21.52
C VAL A 15 -1.99 4.53 21.79
N GLY A 16 -1.13 5.38 22.34
CA GLY A 16 -1.28 6.83 22.32
C GLY A 16 -1.34 7.31 20.87
N PHE A 17 -2.33 8.14 20.55
CA PHE A 17 -2.63 8.55 19.18
C PHE A 17 -1.76 9.72 18.73
N GLU A 18 -0.48 9.47 18.46
CA GLU A 18 0.35 10.38 17.65
C GLU A 18 1.23 9.59 16.65
N GLY A 19 1.24 10.03 15.39
CA GLY A 19 2.23 9.67 14.37
C GLY A 19 2.19 8.27 13.73
N GLU A 20 2.19 7.19 14.52
CA GLU A 20 2.55 5.83 14.03
C GLU A 20 1.43 4.77 14.15
N SER A 21 0.27 5.13 14.73
CA SER A 21 -0.79 4.19 15.13
C SER A 21 -1.52 3.44 13.99
N ARG A 22 -1.48 3.93 12.74
CA ARG A 22 -2.23 3.33 11.62
C ARG A 22 -1.59 2.03 11.09
N ARG A 23 -0.26 1.94 11.07
CA ARG A 23 0.47 0.73 10.65
C ARG A 23 0.41 -0.36 11.72
N GLU A 24 0.47 0.01 13.00
CA GLU A 24 0.37 -0.93 14.11
C GLU A 24 -1.03 -1.55 14.20
N LEU A 25 -2.09 -0.77 14.03
CA LEU A 25 -3.46 -1.30 13.90
C LEU A 25 -3.56 -2.33 12.77
N ALA A 26 -3.02 -2.01 11.58
CA ALA A 26 -2.99 -2.94 10.46
C ALA A 26 -2.22 -4.23 10.79
N ALA A 27 -1.06 -4.14 11.45
CA ALA A 27 -0.28 -5.30 11.86
C ALA A 27 -0.96 -6.14 12.95
N ILE A 28 -1.70 -5.51 13.86
CA ILE A 28 -2.47 -6.18 14.92
C ILE A 28 -3.64 -6.96 14.31
N PHE A 29 -4.38 -6.38 13.36
CA PHE A 29 -5.44 -7.11 12.65
C PHE A 29 -4.84 -8.27 11.82
N VAL A 30 -3.72 -8.06 11.11
CA VAL A 30 -3.07 -9.12 10.30
C VAL A 30 -2.59 -10.30 11.16
N ARG A 31 -2.04 -10.08 12.35
CA ARG A 31 -1.53 -11.17 13.23
C ARG A 31 -2.62 -11.89 14.03
N ALA A 32 -3.80 -11.29 14.16
CA ALA A 32 -4.89 -11.83 14.97
C ALA A 32 -5.56 -13.05 14.34
N PHE A 33 -5.52 -13.15 13.01
CA PHE A 33 -6.35 -14.11 12.27
C PHE A 33 -5.57 -15.21 11.54
N ASP A 34 -4.24 -15.19 11.60
CA ASP A 34 -3.39 -16.22 11.00
C ASP A 34 -3.51 -17.56 11.78
N ASP A 35 -4.52 -18.35 11.42
CA ASP A 35 -4.79 -19.73 11.84
C ASP A 35 -5.30 -20.51 10.62
N GLU A 36 -4.39 -20.79 9.67
CA GLU A 36 -4.69 -21.36 8.32
C GLU A 36 -5.51 -22.67 8.36
N GLU A 37 -5.55 -23.37 9.48
CA GLU A 37 -6.29 -24.63 9.65
C GLU A 37 -7.72 -24.45 10.17
N ASN A 38 -8.12 -23.25 10.61
CA ASN A 38 -9.40 -23.00 11.24
C ASN A 38 -10.25 -21.99 10.46
N ARG A 39 -11.18 -22.49 9.63
CA ARG A 39 -12.11 -21.67 8.83
C ARG A 39 -12.97 -20.69 9.64
N PHE A 40 -13.23 -20.96 10.93
CA PHE A 40 -14.06 -20.11 11.79
C PHE A 40 -13.31 -19.74 13.09
N PRO A 41 -12.26 -18.91 13.02
CA PRO A 41 -11.37 -18.68 14.16
C PRO A 41 -11.92 -17.69 15.18
N ILE A 42 -12.96 -16.92 14.82
CA ILE A 42 -13.36 -15.74 15.59
C ILE A 42 -14.58 -16.03 16.47
N ASP A 43 -14.49 -15.76 17.77
CA ASP A 43 -15.63 -15.90 18.68
C ASP A 43 -16.56 -14.70 18.61
N PHE A 44 -17.83 -14.94 18.29
CA PHE A 44 -18.83 -13.87 18.25
C PHE A 44 -18.98 -13.14 19.58
N ASP A 45 -18.76 -13.81 20.72
CA ASP A 45 -18.87 -13.17 22.03
C ASP A 45 -17.88 -12.05 22.26
N ASP A 46 -16.79 -12.07 21.52
CA ASP A 46 -15.80 -11.01 21.55
C ASP A 46 -16.10 -9.96 20.46
N VAL A 47 -16.66 -10.38 19.33
CA VAL A 47 -17.05 -9.51 18.21
C VAL A 47 -18.13 -8.49 18.57
N TRP A 48 -19.24 -8.91 19.19
CA TRP A 48 -20.33 -7.97 19.48
C TRP A 48 -19.92 -6.92 20.53
N LYS A 49 -19.07 -7.30 21.49
CA LYS A 49 -18.50 -6.40 22.50
C LYS A 49 -17.51 -5.44 21.85
N PHE A 50 -16.61 -5.94 21.00
CA PHE A 50 -15.69 -5.13 20.21
C PHE A 50 -16.43 -4.07 19.38
N CYS A 51 -17.55 -4.46 18.77
CA CYS A 51 -18.41 -3.56 18.01
C CYS A 51 -19.21 -2.57 18.87
N GLY A 52 -19.07 -2.60 20.20
CA GLY A 52 -19.76 -1.71 21.13
C GLY A 52 -21.27 -1.95 21.19
N MET A 53 -21.74 -3.17 20.91
CA MET A 53 -23.16 -3.48 20.99
C MET A 53 -23.61 -3.61 22.45
N SER A 54 -24.83 -3.17 22.75
CA SER A 54 -25.34 -3.14 24.13
C SER A 54 -25.59 -4.52 24.72
N ASN A 55 -25.88 -5.53 23.89
CA ASN A 55 -26.02 -6.92 24.33
C ASN A 55 -25.81 -7.91 23.19
N LYS A 56 -25.50 -9.16 23.56
CA LYS A 56 -25.29 -10.29 22.65
C LYS A 56 -26.50 -10.58 21.76
N ALA A 57 -27.72 -10.46 22.29
CA ALA A 57 -28.95 -10.80 21.56
C ALA A 57 -29.16 -9.91 20.32
N ASN A 58 -28.95 -8.60 20.47
CA ASN A 58 -28.98 -7.64 19.37
C ASN A 58 -27.89 -7.95 18.33
N GLY A 59 -26.70 -8.33 18.80
CA GLY A 59 -25.61 -8.76 17.94
C GLY A 59 -25.97 -10.01 17.13
N LEU A 60 -26.50 -11.04 17.79
CA LEU A 60 -26.89 -12.30 17.14
C LEU A 60 -28.01 -12.10 16.13
N GLN A 61 -29.02 -11.29 16.46
CA GLN A 61 -30.08 -10.96 15.51
C GLN A 61 -29.50 -10.30 14.26
N LYS A 62 -28.52 -9.42 14.42
CA LYS A 62 -27.83 -8.79 13.30
C LYS A 62 -26.97 -9.77 12.50
N LEU A 63 -26.24 -10.65 13.17
CA LEU A 63 -25.43 -11.71 12.55
C LEU A 63 -26.31 -12.57 11.65
N LYS A 64 -27.38 -13.15 12.22
CA LYS A 64 -28.31 -14.03 11.51
C LYS A 64 -29.04 -13.36 10.35
N ARG A 65 -29.24 -12.04 10.42
CA ARG A 65 -29.88 -11.28 9.33
C ARG A 65 -28.93 -10.99 8.17
N MET A 66 -27.62 -10.92 8.43
CA MET A 66 -26.64 -10.40 7.47
C MET A 66 -25.74 -11.49 6.87
N PHE A 67 -25.71 -12.66 7.48
CA PHE A 67 -24.74 -13.72 7.20
C PHE A 67 -25.42 -15.09 7.18
N PHE A 68 -24.81 -16.04 6.47
CA PHE A 68 -25.32 -17.40 6.29
C PHE A 68 -24.58 -18.40 7.18
N GLU A 69 -25.34 -19.20 7.92
CA GLU A 69 -24.78 -20.31 8.71
C GLU A 69 -24.14 -21.36 7.80
N GLY A 70 -23.01 -21.92 8.22
CA GLY A 70 -22.19 -22.87 7.44
C GLY A 70 -21.28 -22.21 6.40
N THR A 71 -21.49 -20.94 6.07
CA THR A 71 -20.63 -20.17 5.14
C THR A 71 -19.85 -19.10 5.88
N ASP A 72 -20.56 -18.20 6.56
CA ASP A 72 -19.99 -17.02 7.23
C ASP A 72 -19.76 -17.25 8.73
N TYR A 73 -20.60 -18.09 9.34
CA TYR A 73 -20.46 -18.49 10.74
C TYR A 73 -20.96 -19.91 10.96
N VAL A 74 -20.55 -20.53 12.07
CA VAL A 74 -21.06 -21.83 12.54
C VAL A 74 -21.52 -21.73 13.99
N ILE A 75 -22.51 -22.55 14.34
CA ILE A 75 -22.98 -22.71 15.71
C ILE A 75 -22.37 -23.99 16.28
N LYS A 76 -21.60 -23.86 17.36
CA LYS A 76 -21.09 -25.00 18.14
C LYS A 76 -21.87 -25.07 19.44
N THR A 77 -22.63 -26.13 19.62
CA THR A 77 -23.35 -26.39 20.87
C THR A 77 -22.49 -27.28 21.75
N GLU A 78 -22.06 -26.77 22.90
CA GLU A 78 -21.33 -27.56 23.90
C GLU A 78 -22.22 -27.77 25.13
N ARG A 79 -22.20 -28.98 25.70
CA ARG A 79 -22.70 -29.20 27.06
C ARG A 79 -21.69 -28.57 28.01
N ALA A 80 -22.17 -27.80 28.98
CA ALA A 80 -21.32 -27.24 30.03
C ALA A 80 -20.73 -28.39 30.86
N VAL A 81 -19.55 -28.88 30.49
CA VAL A 81 -18.81 -29.84 31.31
C VAL A 81 -18.16 -29.05 32.44
N LYS A 82 -18.76 -29.10 33.63
CA LYS A 82 -18.00 -28.77 34.84
C LYS A 82 -17.18 -29.99 35.23
N LEU A 83 -15.87 -29.79 35.36
CA LEU A 83 -14.99 -30.67 36.12
C LEU A 83 -15.55 -30.77 37.54
N GLU A 84 -15.90 -32.00 37.92
CA GLU A 84 -16.20 -32.46 39.28
C GLU A 84 -17.41 -31.83 39.99
N ALA A 85 -18.59 -32.35 39.69
CA ALA A 85 -19.62 -32.81 40.64
C ALA A 85 -20.95 -32.99 39.90
N GLU A 86 -21.54 -34.17 40.07
CA GLU A 86 -22.91 -34.61 39.76
C GLU A 86 -23.65 -33.95 38.58
N ASP A 87 -24.09 -34.81 37.67
CA ASP A 87 -24.80 -34.54 36.42
C ASP A 87 -26.16 -33.84 36.66
N VAL A 88 -26.14 -32.52 36.88
CA VAL A 88 -27.34 -31.69 36.95
C VAL A 88 -27.53 -30.99 35.60
N GLY A 89 -28.53 -31.45 34.84
CA GLY A 89 -28.84 -31.03 33.47
C GLY A 89 -28.80 -29.51 33.23
N GLY A 90 -27.65 -29.02 32.74
CA GLY A 90 -27.49 -27.66 32.25
C GLY A 90 -27.98 -27.52 30.81
N ARG A 91 -28.68 -26.42 30.51
CA ARG A 91 -29.09 -26.09 29.14
C ARG A 91 -27.83 -25.94 28.27
N PRO A 92 -27.75 -26.58 27.09
CA PRO A 92 -26.62 -26.42 26.18
C PRO A 92 -26.40 -24.94 25.83
N ILE A 93 -25.13 -24.52 25.76
CA ILE A 93 -24.74 -23.15 25.42
C ILE A 93 -24.27 -23.14 23.96
N ASP A 94 -24.84 -22.23 23.17
CA ASP A 94 -24.46 -22.04 21.78
C ASP A 94 -23.30 -21.03 21.66
N PHE A 95 -22.20 -21.48 21.06
CA PHE A 95 -21.07 -20.66 20.64
C PHE A 95 -21.18 -20.36 19.16
N TYR A 96 -21.00 -19.10 18.79
CA TYR A 96 -21.06 -18.65 17.40
C TYR A 96 -19.64 -18.32 16.96
N LYS A 97 -19.13 -19.02 15.95
CA LYS A 97 -17.78 -18.81 15.41
C LYS A 97 -17.86 -18.26 14.00
N LEU A 98 -17.14 -17.17 13.71
CA LEU A 98 -17.18 -16.44 12.44
C LEU A 98 -15.91 -16.71 11.62
N THR A 99 -16.05 -16.65 10.30
CA THR A 99 -14.91 -16.46 9.40
C THR A 99 -14.35 -15.03 9.55
N GLU A 100 -13.14 -14.80 9.05
CA GLU A 100 -12.53 -13.46 8.99
C GLU A 100 -13.39 -12.48 8.20
N SER A 101 -13.77 -12.86 6.97
CA SER A 101 -14.60 -12.01 6.10
C SER A 101 -15.96 -11.67 6.73
N ALA A 102 -16.54 -12.60 7.49
CA ALA A 102 -17.79 -12.36 8.22
C ALA A 102 -17.58 -11.38 9.39
N PHE A 103 -16.50 -11.52 10.16
CA PHE A 103 -16.15 -10.56 11.21
C PHE A 103 -15.96 -9.15 10.65
N GLU A 104 -15.20 -9.01 9.58
CA GLU A 104 -14.89 -7.71 8.99
C GLU A 104 -16.11 -7.05 8.39
N SER A 105 -16.93 -7.83 7.68
CA SER A 105 -18.23 -7.38 7.20
C SER A 105 -19.16 -6.98 8.35
N PHE A 106 -19.16 -7.73 9.45
CA PHE A 106 -19.96 -7.44 10.62
C PHE A 106 -19.51 -6.13 11.27
N ALA A 107 -18.20 -5.94 11.43
CA ALA A 107 -17.58 -4.75 12.01
C ALA A 107 -17.75 -3.50 11.13
N MET A 108 -17.60 -3.61 9.80
CA MET A 108 -17.91 -2.52 8.86
C MET A 108 -19.36 -2.06 8.95
N SER A 109 -20.28 -3.01 9.22
CA SER A 109 -21.70 -2.69 9.39
C SER A 109 -22.03 -2.12 10.78
N ALA A 110 -21.11 -2.20 11.75
CA ALA A 110 -21.37 -1.83 13.14
C ALA A 110 -21.70 -0.34 13.28
N PRO A 111 -22.72 0.02 14.08
CA PRO A 111 -22.95 1.41 14.46
C PRO A 111 -21.89 1.87 15.47
N GLY A 112 -21.67 3.19 15.55
CA GLY A 112 -20.79 3.78 16.56
C GLY A 112 -19.33 3.90 16.12
N GLU A 113 -18.49 4.36 17.05
CA GLU A 113 -17.11 4.79 16.75
C GLU A 113 -16.22 3.63 16.29
N ARG A 114 -16.38 2.44 16.88
CA ARG A 114 -15.63 1.24 16.47
C ARG A 114 -15.89 0.84 15.02
N GLY A 115 -17.15 0.85 14.59
CA GLY A 115 -17.49 0.61 13.18
C GLY A 115 -16.98 1.69 12.25
N ARG A 116 -16.99 2.97 12.69
CA ARG A 116 -16.41 4.10 11.93
C ARG A 116 -14.91 3.91 11.69
N LEU A 117 -14.17 3.51 12.73
CA LEU A 117 -12.73 3.23 12.63
C LEU A 117 -12.43 2.10 11.64
N VAL A 118 -13.20 1.00 11.69
CA VAL A 118 -13.03 -0.13 10.77
C VAL A 118 -13.26 0.32 9.32
N ARG A 119 -14.33 1.09 9.04
CA ARG A 119 -14.58 1.61 7.69
C ARG A 119 -13.47 2.52 7.19
N ARG A 120 -12.95 3.43 8.04
CA ARG A 120 -11.81 4.30 7.69
C ARG A 120 -10.55 3.50 7.36
N TYR A 121 -10.31 2.40 8.06
CA TYR A 121 -9.21 1.49 7.75
C TYR A 121 -9.36 0.91 6.33
N PHE A 122 -10.53 0.37 5.98
CA PHE A 122 -10.76 -0.20 4.65
C PHE A 122 -10.70 0.85 3.52
N LEU A 123 -11.13 2.09 3.78
CA LEU A 123 -10.93 3.21 2.84
C LEU A 123 -9.45 3.49 2.61
N ALA A 124 -8.66 3.58 3.67
CA ALA A 124 -7.23 3.84 3.57
C ALA A 124 -6.49 2.71 2.82
N VAL A 125 -6.89 1.46 3.04
CA VAL A 125 -6.34 0.31 2.30
C VAL A 125 -6.67 0.41 0.81
N LYS A 126 -7.93 0.74 0.48
CA LYS A 126 -8.37 0.97 -0.91
C LYS A 126 -7.54 2.07 -1.58
N GLU A 127 -7.40 3.23 -0.93
CA GLU A 127 -6.63 4.37 -1.46
C GLU A 127 -5.16 4.00 -1.71
N GLN A 128 -4.53 3.32 -0.76
CA GLN A 128 -3.13 2.88 -0.92
C GLN A 128 -2.99 1.87 -2.06
N TYR A 129 -3.92 0.94 -2.19
CA TYR A 129 -3.94 -0.05 -3.26
C TYR A 129 -4.05 0.60 -4.65
N PHE A 130 -5.02 1.49 -4.87
CA PHE A 130 -5.16 2.18 -6.15
C PHE A 130 -3.97 3.10 -6.46
N GLY A 131 -3.43 3.80 -5.45
CA GLY A 131 -2.20 4.57 -5.61
C GLY A 131 -0.99 3.72 -6.03
N GLN A 132 -0.90 2.47 -5.55
CA GLN A 132 0.12 1.53 -6.03
C GLN A 132 -0.09 1.17 -7.50
N LEU A 133 -1.32 0.84 -7.92
CA LEU A 133 -1.63 0.51 -9.31
C LEU A 133 -1.28 1.67 -10.27
N GLU A 134 -1.65 2.91 -9.93
CA GLU A 134 -1.32 4.09 -10.73
C GLU A 134 0.18 4.36 -10.82
N GLY A 135 0.92 4.15 -9.72
CA GLY A 135 2.38 4.30 -9.68
C GLY A 135 3.15 3.21 -10.42
N LEU A 136 2.54 2.03 -10.62
CA LEU A 136 3.15 0.84 -11.23
C LEU A 136 2.93 0.75 -12.75
N GLY A 137 1.89 1.38 -13.31
CA GLY A 137 1.75 1.57 -14.76
C GLY A 137 2.94 2.28 -15.42
N LYS A 138 3.86 2.84 -14.62
CA LYS A 138 5.11 3.48 -15.03
C LYS A 138 6.37 2.60 -14.92
N ARG A 139 6.32 1.36 -14.39
CA ARG A 139 7.51 0.51 -14.21
C ARG A 139 7.29 -1.00 -14.49
N ASN A 140 8.19 -1.54 -15.31
CA ASN A 140 8.60 -2.94 -15.57
C ASN A 140 7.56 -4.07 -15.75
N ARG A 141 7.68 -4.80 -16.88
CA ARG A 141 6.72 -5.82 -17.36
C ARG A 141 6.55 -7.08 -16.49
N GLU A 142 7.55 -7.51 -15.71
CA GLU A 142 7.46 -8.78 -14.97
C GLU A 142 6.72 -8.66 -13.63
N GLN A 143 6.57 -7.45 -13.06
CA GLN A 143 5.68 -7.22 -11.92
C GLN A 143 4.20 -7.15 -12.33
N ASN A 144 3.92 -6.99 -13.63
CA ASN A 144 2.55 -6.86 -14.14
C ASN A 144 1.76 -8.16 -14.08
N ASP A 145 2.36 -9.35 -14.24
CA ASP A 145 1.57 -10.58 -14.39
C ASP A 145 0.82 -10.98 -13.11
N MET A 146 1.46 -10.85 -11.93
CA MET A 146 0.81 -11.14 -10.64
C MET A 146 -0.24 -10.06 -10.28
N LEU A 147 0.03 -8.81 -10.66
CA LEU A 147 -0.90 -7.68 -10.48
C LEU A 147 -2.08 -7.75 -11.46
N GLU A 148 -1.86 -8.28 -12.66
CA GLU A 148 -2.91 -8.52 -13.64
C GLU A 148 -3.90 -9.58 -13.16
N ASP A 149 -3.45 -10.58 -12.39
CA ASP A 149 -4.34 -11.58 -11.81
C ASP A 149 -5.20 -10.99 -10.68
N SER A 150 -4.63 -10.21 -9.76
CA SER A 150 -5.42 -9.50 -8.74
C SER A 150 -6.30 -8.41 -9.35
N ALA A 151 -5.83 -7.69 -10.38
CA ALA A 151 -6.62 -6.72 -11.13
C ALA A 151 -7.72 -7.39 -11.95
N ARG A 152 -7.50 -8.57 -12.52
CA ARG A 152 -8.54 -9.38 -13.19
C ARG A 152 -9.55 -9.91 -12.19
N PHE A 153 -9.12 -10.33 -11.00
CA PHE A 153 -10.02 -10.77 -9.95
C PHE A 153 -10.91 -9.62 -9.48
N LEU A 154 -10.35 -8.43 -9.26
CA LEU A 154 -11.12 -7.24 -8.90
C LEU A 154 -11.96 -6.71 -10.05
N ALA A 155 -11.47 -6.73 -11.29
CA ALA A 155 -12.26 -6.40 -12.47
C ALA A 155 -13.41 -7.40 -12.61
N LYS A 156 -13.20 -8.68 -12.31
CA LYS A 156 -14.24 -9.70 -12.28
C LYS A 156 -15.22 -9.48 -11.14
N GLU A 157 -14.81 -9.18 -9.91
CA GLU A 157 -15.74 -8.90 -8.81
C GLU A 157 -16.48 -7.56 -9.05
N HIS A 158 -15.83 -6.58 -9.67
CA HIS A 158 -16.42 -5.31 -10.13
C HIS A 158 -17.42 -5.56 -11.27
N ASP A 159 -17.08 -6.42 -12.22
CA ASP A 159 -17.95 -6.81 -13.34
C ASP A 159 -19.09 -7.70 -12.86
N ILE A 160 -18.89 -8.56 -11.87
CA ILE A 160 -19.96 -9.33 -11.19
C ILE A 160 -20.86 -8.36 -10.43
N LEU A 161 -20.29 -7.40 -9.70
CA LEU A 161 -21.05 -6.31 -9.09
C LEU A 161 -21.86 -5.57 -10.15
N ALA A 162 -21.24 -5.16 -11.26
CA ALA A 162 -21.90 -4.43 -12.35
C ALA A 162 -22.96 -5.27 -13.08
N GLN A 163 -22.71 -6.56 -13.33
CA GLN A 163 -23.65 -7.49 -13.97
C GLN A 163 -24.79 -7.91 -13.04
N GLU A 164 -24.54 -8.11 -11.74
CA GLU A 164 -25.60 -8.37 -10.76
C GLU A 164 -26.41 -7.11 -10.43
N LEU A 165 -25.78 -5.93 -10.50
CA LEU A 165 -26.44 -4.62 -10.48
C LEU A 165 -27.38 -4.44 -11.68
N ASP A 166 -27.13 -5.16 -12.77
CA ASP A 166 -27.96 -5.23 -13.97
C ASP A 166 -29.00 -6.39 -13.92
N THR A 167 -29.34 -6.89 -12.73
CA THR A 167 -30.43 -7.88 -12.54
C THR A 167 -31.42 -7.38 -11.48
N ARG A 168 -32.65 -6.90 -11.72
CA ARG A 168 -33.62 -6.84 -12.85
C ARG A 168 -34.72 -5.80 -12.46
N PRO A 169 -35.67 -5.34 -13.33
CA PRO A 169 -36.27 -6.07 -14.45
C PRO A 169 -36.07 -5.37 -15.80
N GLU A 170 -36.57 -6.02 -16.86
CA GLU A 170 -36.84 -5.54 -18.23
C GLU A 170 -37.51 -4.14 -18.34
N GLY A 171 -37.70 -3.41 -17.24
CA GLY A 171 -38.35 -2.11 -17.15
C GLY A 171 -37.45 -0.90 -17.46
N ALA A 172 -36.12 -0.95 -17.33
CA ALA A 172 -35.26 0.20 -17.61
C ALA A 172 -35.11 0.44 -19.12
N GLN A 173 -34.73 -0.59 -19.89
CA GLN A 173 -34.76 -0.55 -21.35
C GLN A 173 -36.16 -0.20 -21.86
N LYS A 174 -37.23 -0.82 -21.32
CA LYS A 174 -38.61 -0.48 -21.69
C LYS A 174 -39.05 0.92 -21.25
N ALA A 175 -38.46 1.52 -20.23
CA ALA A 175 -38.73 2.91 -19.85
C ALA A 175 -38.06 3.86 -20.85
N VAL A 176 -36.78 3.64 -21.16
CA VAL A 176 -36.05 4.41 -22.17
C VAL A 176 -36.72 4.28 -23.54
N GLN A 177 -37.11 3.08 -23.94
CA GLN A 177 -37.84 2.81 -25.18
C GLN A 177 -39.18 3.55 -25.22
N ARG A 178 -39.95 3.56 -24.12
CA ARG A 178 -41.23 4.32 -24.03
C ARG A 178 -41.00 5.82 -24.09
N ASP A 179 -39.99 6.33 -23.42
CA ASP A 179 -39.68 7.77 -23.43
C ASP A 179 -39.16 8.21 -24.80
N LEU A 180 -38.35 7.38 -25.46
CA LEU A 180 -37.88 7.62 -26.83
C LEU A 180 -39.06 7.59 -27.82
N CYS A 181 -39.96 6.61 -27.71
CA CYS A 181 -41.18 6.54 -28.53
C CYS A 181 -42.08 7.77 -28.35
N ARG A 182 -42.21 8.30 -27.12
CA ARG A 182 -42.95 9.56 -26.88
C ARG A 182 -42.30 10.78 -27.53
N LEU A 183 -40.97 10.81 -27.60
CA LEU A 183 -40.21 11.94 -28.14
C LEU A 183 -40.16 11.92 -29.66
N GLU A 184 -39.95 10.75 -30.25
CA GLU A 184 -39.66 10.60 -31.68
C GLU A 184 -40.85 10.03 -32.48
N GLY A 185 -41.89 9.52 -31.80
CA GLY A 185 -43.00 8.82 -32.44
C GLY A 185 -42.63 7.39 -32.83
N GLY A 186 -43.46 6.76 -33.66
CA GLY A 186 -43.22 5.40 -34.16
C GLY A 186 -43.88 4.27 -33.36
N ALA A 187 -43.57 3.03 -33.75
CA ALA A 187 -44.10 1.80 -33.17
C ALA A 187 -43.04 1.05 -32.37
N MET A 188 -43.39 0.62 -31.17
CA MET A 188 -42.53 -0.19 -30.29
C MET A 188 -42.71 -1.69 -30.55
N GLU A 189 -41.64 -2.47 -30.31
CA GLU A 189 -41.65 -3.94 -30.34
C GLU A 189 -42.17 -4.51 -31.68
N VAL A 190 -41.65 -4.00 -32.81
CA VAL A 190 -42.10 -4.40 -34.16
C VAL A 190 -41.39 -5.69 -34.59
N ALA A 191 -42.16 -6.76 -34.78
CA ALA A 191 -41.62 -8.04 -35.25
C ALA A 191 -41.17 -7.97 -36.72
N CYS A 192 -40.07 -8.66 -37.03
CA CYS A 192 -39.55 -8.86 -38.38
C CYS A 192 -38.82 -10.21 -38.49
N ASP A 193 -38.34 -10.56 -39.69
CA ASP A 193 -37.69 -11.85 -39.95
C ASP A 193 -36.42 -12.13 -39.11
N HIS A 194 -35.81 -11.07 -38.57
CA HIS A 194 -34.56 -11.14 -37.80
C HIS A 194 -34.75 -10.91 -36.30
N GLY A 195 -36.00 -10.73 -35.82
CA GLY A 195 -36.30 -10.51 -34.40
C GLY A 195 -37.35 -9.42 -34.17
N VAL A 196 -37.33 -8.81 -32.98
CA VAL A 196 -38.25 -7.74 -32.59
C VAL A 196 -37.45 -6.45 -32.46
N VAL A 197 -37.81 -5.45 -33.26
CA VAL A 197 -37.20 -4.11 -33.23
C VAL A 197 -37.71 -3.35 -32.01
N ASP A 198 -36.81 -2.72 -31.24
CA ASP A 198 -37.21 -1.92 -30.09
C ASP A 198 -38.09 -0.72 -30.50
N LEU A 199 -37.65 0.14 -31.42
CA LEU A 199 -38.46 1.25 -31.91
C LEU A 199 -38.28 1.44 -33.42
N LEU A 200 -39.41 1.56 -34.14
CA LEU A 200 -39.45 1.82 -35.58
C LEU A 200 -40.19 3.14 -35.83
N THR A 201 -39.49 4.15 -36.32
CA THR A 201 -40.07 5.44 -36.75
C THR A 201 -40.36 5.41 -38.26
N ASP A 202 -40.82 6.53 -38.84
CA ASP A 202 -41.04 6.63 -40.29
C ASP A 202 -39.74 6.53 -41.11
N ASP A 203 -38.59 6.79 -40.48
CA ASP A 203 -37.29 6.94 -41.12
C ASP A 203 -36.13 6.21 -40.42
N GLU A 204 -36.31 5.67 -39.21
CA GLU A 204 -35.27 4.99 -38.43
C GLU A 204 -35.72 3.63 -37.89
N VAL A 205 -34.78 2.69 -37.85
CA VAL A 205 -34.85 1.45 -37.08
C VAL A 205 -33.89 1.57 -35.90
N ILE A 206 -34.43 1.53 -34.69
CA ILE A 206 -33.72 1.88 -33.47
C ILE A 206 -33.66 0.67 -32.54
N GLU A 207 -32.44 0.29 -32.13
CA GLU A 207 -32.21 -0.68 -31.05
C GLU A 207 -31.77 0.07 -29.78
N VAL A 208 -32.49 -0.14 -28.68
CA VAL A 208 -32.24 0.52 -27.40
C VAL A 208 -31.49 -0.45 -26.50
N LYS A 209 -30.29 -0.10 -26.07
CA LYS A 209 -29.47 -1.01 -25.26
C LYS A 209 -28.66 -0.29 -24.21
N GLU A 210 -28.23 -1.04 -23.21
CA GLU A 210 -27.24 -0.51 -22.28
C GLU A 210 -25.91 -0.22 -22.97
N ALA A 211 -25.21 0.81 -22.51
CA ALA A 211 -23.98 1.29 -23.13
C ALA A 211 -22.92 0.18 -23.23
N HIS A 212 -22.82 -0.69 -22.21
CA HIS A 212 -21.88 -1.82 -22.23
C HIS A 212 -22.26 -2.92 -23.25
N MET A 213 -23.52 -2.95 -23.69
CA MET A 213 -24.08 -3.90 -24.66
C MET A 213 -24.10 -3.37 -26.11
N TRP A 214 -23.38 -2.29 -26.41
CA TRP A 214 -23.41 -1.61 -27.71
C TRP A 214 -23.08 -2.51 -28.91
N LYS A 215 -22.22 -3.52 -28.74
CA LYS A 215 -21.90 -4.47 -29.82
C LYS A 215 -23.08 -5.36 -30.18
N HIS A 216 -23.86 -5.78 -29.18
CA HIS A 216 -25.09 -6.54 -29.40
C HIS A 216 -26.12 -5.67 -30.12
N ALA A 217 -26.29 -4.42 -29.65
CA ALA A 217 -27.20 -3.45 -30.26
C ALA A 217 -26.86 -3.20 -31.74
N LEU A 218 -25.57 -3.05 -32.04
CA LEU A 218 -25.08 -2.86 -33.40
C LEU A 218 -25.40 -4.06 -34.30
N GLY A 219 -25.17 -5.28 -33.82
CA GLY A 219 -25.48 -6.49 -34.56
C GLY A 219 -26.98 -6.61 -34.87
N GLN A 220 -27.84 -6.34 -33.88
CA GLN A 220 -29.29 -6.40 -34.02
C GLN A 220 -29.81 -5.33 -34.98
N VAL A 221 -29.40 -4.06 -34.84
CA VAL A 221 -29.91 -2.98 -35.70
C VAL A 221 -29.49 -3.17 -37.16
N LEU A 222 -28.29 -3.72 -37.41
CA LEU A 222 -27.84 -4.05 -38.76
C LEU A 222 -28.63 -5.21 -39.37
N ALA A 223 -29.02 -6.21 -38.56
CA ALA A 223 -29.91 -7.27 -39.02
C ALA A 223 -31.31 -6.72 -39.33
N TYR A 224 -31.86 -5.84 -38.48
CA TYR A 224 -33.18 -5.23 -38.69
C TYR A 224 -33.20 -4.31 -39.91
N LYS A 225 -32.11 -3.61 -40.21
CA LYS A 225 -31.95 -2.78 -41.42
C LYS A 225 -32.20 -3.57 -42.72
N ALA A 226 -31.96 -4.88 -42.73
CA ALA A 226 -32.28 -5.73 -43.88
C ALA A 226 -33.80 -5.86 -44.11
N CYS A 227 -34.60 -5.90 -43.04
CA CYS A 227 -36.08 -5.88 -43.10
C CYS A 227 -36.62 -4.49 -43.48
N PHE A 228 -35.90 -3.43 -43.10
CA PHE A 228 -36.31 -2.04 -43.26
C PHE A 228 -35.30 -1.23 -44.10
N PRO A 229 -35.08 -1.56 -45.38
CA PRO A 229 -33.96 -1.05 -46.18
C PRO A 229 -33.99 0.47 -46.39
N LYS A 230 -35.17 1.11 -46.29
CA LYS A 230 -35.33 2.56 -46.42
C LYS A 230 -35.08 3.35 -45.12
N HIS A 231 -35.01 2.69 -43.96
CA HIS A 231 -34.89 3.36 -42.65
C HIS A 231 -33.43 3.43 -42.22
N ALA A 232 -32.93 4.54 -41.69
CA ALA A 232 -31.60 4.63 -41.11
C ALA A 232 -31.46 3.71 -39.88
N ALA A 233 -30.29 3.11 -39.69
CA ALA A 233 -30.03 2.25 -38.53
C ALA A 233 -29.43 3.10 -37.40
N ARG A 234 -30.02 3.03 -36.20
CA ARG A 234 -29.57 3.80 -35.04
C ARG A 234 -29.52 2.92 -33.79
N ILE A 235 -28.44 3.01 -33.03
CA ILE A 235 -28.36 2.45 -31.68
C ILE A 235 -28.62 3.58 -30.67
N HIS A 236 -29.53 3.35 -29.73
CA HIS A 236 -29.78 4.27 -28.62
C HIS A 236 -29.23 3.66 -27.34
N LEU A 237 -28.04 4.12 -26.95
CA LEU A 237 -27.35 3.61 -25.77
C LEU A 237 -27.75 4.40 -24.52
N PHE A 238 -28.14 3.70 -23.46
CA PHE A 238 -28.36 4.29 -22.14
C PHE A 238 -27.45 3.64 -21.10
N ALA A 239 -27.12 4.35 -20.03
CA ALA A 239 -26.30 3.84 -18.95
C ALA A 239 -26.96 4.20 -17.63
N ASN A 240 -27.17 3.22 -16.74
CA ASN A 240 -27.66 3.46 -15.38
C ASN A 240 -26.51 3.69 -14.39
N ASP A 241 -25.39 4.19 -14.90
CA ASP A 241 -24.13 4.31 -14.16
C ASP A 241 -24.08 5.56 -13.26
N GLN A 242 -25.21 6.26 -13.10
CA GLN A 242 -25.26 7.61 -12.54
C GLN A 242 -24.88 7.69 -11.05
N VAL A 243 -24.83 6.58 -10.30
CA VAL A 243 -24.44 6.62 -8.87
C VAL A 243 -22.97 6.25 -8.66
N PHE A 244 -22.45 5.29 -9.42
CA PHE A 244 -21.06 4.87 -9.27
C PHE A 244 -20.11 5.71 -10.13
N ILE A 245 -20.46 6.10 -11.36
CA ILE A 245 -19.58 6.93 -12.21
C ILE A 245 -19.53 8.40 -11.75
N LYS A 246 -20.64 8.97 -11.23
CA LYS A 246 -20.66 10.32 -10.61
C LYS A 246 -20.03 10.39 -9.21
N ALA A 247 -19.44 9.30 -8.70
CA ALA A 247 -18.64 9.34 -7.48
C ALA A 247 -17.15 9.52 -7.77
N PHE A 248 -16.73 9.36 -9.04
CA PHE A 248 -15.32 9.22 -9.41
C PHE A 248 -14.86 10.14 -10.57
N ASP A 249 -15.72 10.98 -11.17
CA ASP A 249 -15.32 11.93 -12.24
C ASP A 249 -16.00 13.32 -12.13
N ASP A 250 -15.73 14.03 -11.03
CA ASP A 250 -16.55 15.20 -10.68
C ASP A 250 -15.80 16.53 -10.71
N LYS A 251 -14.62 16.57 -11.36
CA LYS A 251 -13.86 17.81 -11.66
C LYS A 251 -13.73 18.78 -10.47
N GLY A 252 -13.54 18.26 -9.25
CA GLY A 252 -13.36 19.06 -8.03
C GLY A 252 -14.64 19.41 -7.27
N ASN A 253 -15.80 18.85 -7.60
CA ASN A 253 -16.99 18.97 -6.75
C ASN A 253 -16.82 18.18 -5.44
N GLN A 254 -16.94 18.85 -4.30
CA GLN A 254 -16.78 18.23 -2.98
C GLN A 254 -17.93 17.28 -2.62
N PHE A 255 -19.17 17.55 -3.10
CA PHE A 255 -20.37 16.74 -2.78
C PHE A 255 -21.07 16.28 -4.07
N PRO A 256 -20.50 15.31 -4.81
CA PRO A 256 -21.00 14.97 -6.13
C PRO A 256 -22.19 14.00 -6.13
N ILE A 257 -22.45 13.29 -5.03
CA ILE A 257 -23.37 12.16 -5.02
C ILE A 257 -24.73 12.57 -4.48
N ASN A 258 -25.79 12.44 -5.29
CA ASN A 258 -27.15 12.72 -4.83
C ASN A 258 -27.69 11.59 -3.94
N PHE A 259 -28.09 11.93 -2.71
CA PHE A 259 -28.61 10.97 -1.75
C PHE A 259 -29.87 10.23 -2.24
N ASP A 260 -30.69 10.87 -3.08
CA ASP A 260 -31.88 10.25 -3.63
C ASP A 260 -31.57 9.03 -4.47
N ASP A 261 -30.41 9.00 -5.09
CA ASP A 261 -29.94 7.86 -5.86
C ASP A 261 -29.27 6.84 -4.94
N VAL A 262 -28.55 7.31 -3.91
CA VAL A 262 -27.89 6.46 -2.90
C VAL A 262 -28.86 5.57 -2.14
N TRP A 263 -29.97 6.10 -1.60
CA TRP A 263 -30.86 5.28 -0.78
C TRP A 263 -31.61 4.23 -1.61
N ARG A 264 -31.90 4.54 -2.87
CA ARG A 264 -32.51 3.59 -3.82
C ARG A 264 -31.51 2.50 -4.20
N PHE A 265 -30.28 2.91 -4.53
CA PHE A 265 -29.17 1.99 -4.81
C PHE A 265 -28.94 1.01 -3.66
N LEU A 266 -28.97 1.49 -2.42
CA LEU A 266 -28.79 0.67 -1.22
C LEU A 266 -30.08 -0.04 -0.74
N GLU A 267 -31.10 -0.10 -1.59
CA GLU A 267 -32.34 -0.86 -1.36
C GLU A 267 -33.07 -0.47 -0.06
N TYR A 268 -32.97 0.80 0.35
CA TYR A 268 -33.76 1.28 1.49
C TYR A 268 -35.24 1.34 1.12
N SER A 269 -36.10 0.89 2.03
CA SER A 269 -37.55 0.89 1.82
C SER A 269 -38.14 2.28 1.58
N ASN A 270 -37.52 3.33 2.11
CA ASN A 270 -37.90 4.72 1.87
C ASN A 270 -36.77 5.70 2.24
N LYS A 271 -36.83 6.89 1.62
CA LYS A 271 -35.90 8.02 1.87
C LYS A 271 -35.80 8.40 3.35
N ALA A 272 -36.91 8.41 4.10
CA ALA A 272 -36.93 8.83 5.50
C ALA A 272 -36.11 7.89 6.43
N SER A 273 -36.20 6.58 6.19
CA SER A 273 -35.41 5.56 6.90
C SER A 273 -33.92 5.73 6.64
N ALA A 274 -33.56 5.98 5.38
CA ALA A 274 -32.19 6.22 4.98
C ALA A 274 -31.65 7.55 5.55
N LEU A 275 -32.42 8.63 5.45
CA LEU A 275 -32.07 9.95 6.00
C LEU A 275 -31.82 9.90 7.50
N ARG A 276 -32.57 9.09 8.27
CA ARG A 276 -32.32 8.90 9.70
C ARG A 276 -30.93 8.32 9.98
N LYS A 277 -30.40 7.50 9.07
CA LYS A 277 -29.04 6.96 9.19
C LYS A 277 -28.00 7.94 8.71
N LEU A 278 -28.30 8.74 7.68
CA LEU A 278 -27.41 9.79 7.20
C LEU A 278 -27.25 10.85 8.29
N LYS A 279 -28.35 11.35 8.86
CA LYS A 279 -28.35 12.31 9.97
C LYS A 279 -27.94 11.72 11.34
N SER A 280 -27.36 10.52 11.36
CA SER A 280 -26.82 9.98 12.62
C SER A 280 -25.51 10.70 12.96
N PRO A 281 -25.06 10.73 14.24
CA PRO A 281 -23.83 11.44 14.65
C PRO A 281 -22.52 10.99 13.97
N GLN A 282 -22.59 10.00 13.06
CA GLN A 282 -21.46 9.47 12.32
C GLN A 282 -21.20 10.21 11.00
N PHE A 283 -22.16 11.02 10.53
CA PHE A 283 -21.98 11.88 9.37
C PHE A 283 -22.27 13.33 9.78
N MET A 284 -21.42 14.24 9.35
CA MET A 284 -21.49 15.66 9.69
C MET A 284 -21.92 16.46 8.47
N GLU A 285 -22.93 17.31 8.65
CA GLU A 285 -23.36 18.25 7.63
C GLU A 285 -22.26 19.30 7.39
N GLY A 286 -21.94 19.57 6.13
CA GLY A 286 -20.81 20.42 5.72
C GLY A 286 -19.49 19.68 5.53
N GLU A 287 -19.36 18.45 6.01
CA GLU A 287 -18.17 17.60 5.79
C GLU A 287 -18.49 16.34 4.99
N ASP A 288 -19.49 15.57 5.44
CA ASP A 288 -19.89 14.31 4.81
C ASP A 288 -21.03 14.50 3.81
N TYR A 289 -21.95 15.43 4.10
CA TYR A 289 -23.06 15.76 3.20
C TYR A 289 -23.46 17.23 3.32
N THR A 290 -24.14 17.77 2.30
CA THR A 290 -24.77 19.10 2.32
C THR A 290 -26.26 18.99 2.03
N VAL A 291 -27.02 19.99 2.48
CA VAL A 291 -28.46 20.09 2.26
C VAL A 291 -28.74 21.39 1.51
N SER A 292 -29.44 21.30 0.38
CA SER A 292 -29.99 22.46 -0.32
C SER A 292 -31.50 22.47 -0.20
N THR A 293 -32.05 23.60 0.27
CA THR A 293 -33.50 23.84 0.29
C THR A 293 -33.88 24.71 -0.90
N ARG A 294 -35.05 24.45 -1.50
CA ARG A 294 -35.53 25.10 -2.74
C ARG A 294 -35.68 26.64 -2.68
N ARG A 295 -35.40 27.29 -1.53
CA ARG A 295 -35.39 28.76 -1.42
C ARG A 295 -34.05 29.40 -1.77
N ASP A 296 -32.96 28.62 -1.81
CA ASP A 296 -31.60 29.16 -1.99
C ASP A 296 -31.02 28.96 -3.40
N THR A 297 -31.76 28.36 -4.33
CA THR A 297 -31.27 28.13 -5.69
C THR A 297 -31.50 29.35 -6.58
N ASN A 298 -30.62 30.34 -6.42
CA ASN A 298 -30.14 31.14 -7.54
C ASN A 298 -28.81 30.55 -8.07
N ILE A 299 -28.72 29.22 -8.09
CA ILE A 299 -27.64 28.50 -8.76
C ILE A 299 -28.07 28.37 -10.21
N GLN A 300 -27.40 29.11 -11.09
CA GLN A 300 -27.54 29.01 -12.53
C GLN A 300 -27.14 27.60 -12.98
N VAL A 301 -28.12 26.71 -13.11
CA VAL A 301 -28.02 25.54 -13.98
C VAL A 301 -28.70 25.95 -15.29
N GLU A 302 -27.90 26.44 -16.24
CA GLU A 302 -28.39 26.61 -17.61
C GLU A 302 -28.81 25.25 -18.16
N ASN A 303 -30.00 25.23 -18.79
CA ASN A 303 -30.57 24.15 -19.60
C ASN A 303 -31.37 23.03 -18.91
N LEU A 304 -32.40 23.37 -18.13
CA LEU A 304 -33.67 22.61 -18.10
C LEU A 304 -34.77 23.46 -17.42
N ARG A 305 -35.61 24.13 -18.20
CA ARG A 305 -36.80 24.84 -17.68
C ARG A 305 -37.88 23.82 -17.30
N LEU A 306 -37.84 23.32 -16.06
CA LEU A 306 -39.00 22.65 -15.47
C LEU A 306 -39.94 23.73 -14.91
N VAL A 307 -41.18 23.73 -15.39
CA VAL A 307 -42.25 24.63 -14.96
C VAL A 307 -42.58 24.37 -13.48
N ASP A 308 -42.61 25.42 -12.67
CA ASP A 308 -42.86 25.33 -11.22
C ASP A 308 -44.34 25.04 -10.93
N LEU A 309 -44.62 23.81 -10.47
CA LEU A 309 -45.96 23.33 -10.12
C LEU A 309 -46.18 23.25 -8.60
N GLY A 310 -45.82 24.30 -7.86
CA GLY A 310 -46.40 24.60 -6.53
C GLY A 310 -46.33 23.49 -5.47
N GLY A 311 -45.20 22.78 -5.37
CA GLY A 311 -44.98 21.71 -4.40
C GLY A 311 -44.25 22.16 -3.12
N ARG A 312 -44.51 21.47 -1.99
CA ARG A 312 -43.79 21.64 -0.71
C ARG A 312 -42.27 21.53 -0.96
N PRO A 313 -41.42 22.40 -0.38
CA PRO A 313 -39.98 22.38 -0.62
C PRO A 313 -39.41 20.99 -0.34
N VAL A 314 -38.68 20.42 -1.30
CA VAL A 314 -38.01 19.11 -1.16
C VAL A 314 -36.54 19.37 -0.89
N ASP A 315 -36.08 18.99 0.30
CA ASP A 315 -34.66 19.03 0.64
C ASP A 315 -33.87 18.07 -0.26
N THR A 316 -32.82 18.59 -0.89
CA THR A 316 -31.88 17.79 -1.69
C THR A 316 -30.58 17.62 -0.91
N TYR A 317 -30.14 16.37 -0.77
CA TYR A 317 -28.96 16.00 0.03
C TYR A 317 -27.86 15.51 -0.92
N MET A 318 -26.66 16.08 -0.81
CA MET A 318 -25.50 15.71 -1.62
C MET A 318 -24.39 15.19 -0.72
N LEU A 319 -23.75 14.07 -1.08
CA LEU A 319 -22.74 13.38 -0.28
C LEU A 319 -21.36 13.50 -0.94
N THR A 320 -20.32 13.49 -0.12
CA THR A 320 -18.95 13.20 -0.59
C THR A 320 -18.82 11.72 -0.97
N ALA A 321 -17.80 11.38 -1.78
CA ALA A 321 -17.48 9.99 -2.11
C ALA A 321 -17.24 9.14 -0.86
N ASN A 322 -16.44 9.64 0.09
CA ASN A 322 -16.16 8.95 1.35
C ASN A 322 -17.41 8.75 2.22
N ALA A 323 -18.30 9.74 2.25
CA ALA A 323 -19.56 9.62 2.98
C ALA A 323 -20.48 8.58 2.35
N PHE A 324 -20.56 8.53 1.02
CA PHE A 324 -21.30 7.48 0.32
C PHE A 324 -20.74 6.09 0.65
N GLU A 325 -19.44 5.89 0.58
CA GLU A 325 -18.79 4.59 0.84
C GLU A 325 -19.01 4.14 2.29
N HIS A 326 -18.85 5.05 3.26
CA HIS A 326 -19.19 4.81 4.65
C HIS A 326 -20.67 4.44 4.85
N PHE A 327 -21.57 5.13 4.16
CA PHE A 327 -23.00 4.90 4.22
C PHE A 327 -23.39 3.54 3.61
N ALA A 328 -22.77 3.19 2.48
CA ALA A 328 -22.97 1.95 1.75
C ALA A 328 -22.46 0.72 2.52
N MET A 329 -21.27 0.79 3.13
CA MET A 329 -20.75 -0.28 4.00
C MET A 329 -21.65 -0.58 5.19
N ARG A 330 -22.42 0.40 5.66
CA ARG A 330 -23.39 0.27 6.77
C ARG A 330 -24.77 -0.22 6.30
N ALA A 331 -25.05 -0.21 5.01
CA ALA A 331 -26.35 -0.59 4.49
C ALA A 331 -26.65 -2.07 4.85
N PRO A 332 -27.85 -2.35 5.40
CA PRO A 332 -28.34 -3.70 5.51
C PRO A 332 -28.75 -4.22 4.12
N GLY A 333 -28.90 -5.53 3.98
CA GLY A 333 -29.36 -6.13 2.72
C GLY A 333 -28.23 -6.53 1.77
N ALA A 334 -28.62 -7.05 0.62
CA ALA A 334 -27.72 -7.64 -0.37
C ALA A 334 -26.72 -6.61 -0.91
N MET A 335 -27.20 -5.39 -1.22
CA MET A 335 -26.31 -4.36 -1.76
C MET A 335 -25.19 -3.96 -0.79
N GLY A 336 -25.54 -3.71 0.48
CA GLY A 336 -24.53 -3.41 1.48
C GLY A 336 -23.54 -4.56 1.69
N HIS A 337 -23.99 -5.82 1.54
CA HIS A 337 -23.09 -6.98 1.61
C HIS A 337 -22.09 -6.99 0.46
N ARG A 338 -22.53 -6.72 -0.76
CA ARG A 338 -21.66 -6.64 -1.94
C ARG A 338 -20.62 -5.54 -1.81
N VAL A 339 -21.03 -4.34 -1.35
CA VAL A 339 -20.09 -3.24 -1.08
C VAL A 339 -19.01 -3.69 -0.08
N ARG A 340 -19.38 -4.34 1.02
CA ARG A 340 -18.38 -4.85 1.98
C ARG A 340 -17.45 -5.90 1.39
N ARG A 341 -17.96 -6.80 0.54
CA ARG A 341 -17.13 -7.79 -0.17
C ARG A 341 -16.08 -7.14 -1.07
N PHE A 342 -16.45 -6.10 -1.80
CA PHE A 342 -15.51 -5.33 -2.62
C PHE A 342 -14.34 -4.78 -1.78
N TYR A 343 -14.62 -4.18 -0.63
CA TYR A 343 -13.57 -3.64 0.26
C TYR A 343 -12.67 -4.72 0.87
N ILE A 344 -13.23 -5.88 1.18
CA ILE A 344 -12.48 -7.07 1.63
C ILE A 344 -11.53 -7.53 0.51
N ALA A 345 -12.02 -7.64 -0.72
CA ALA A 345 -11.21 -8.03 -1.88
C ALA A 345 -10.05 -7.04 -2.16
N CYS A 346 -10.31 -5.73 -2.03
CA CYS A 346 -9.26 -4.71 -2.12
C CYS A 346 -8.17 -4.90 -1.06
N ARG A 347 -8.56 -5.26 0.18
CA ARG A 347 -7.61 -5.55 1.25
C ARG A 347 -6.79 -6.80 0.95
N ASP A 348 -7.43 -7.89 0.56
CA ASP A 348 -6.72 -9.15 0.26
C ASP A 348 -5.69 -8.95 -0.85
N SER A 349 -6.09 -8.29 -1.93
CA SER A 349 -5.20 -7.94 -3.04
C SER A 349 -4.02 -7.06 -2.59
N TYR A 350 -4.26 -6.10 -1.70
CA TYR A 350 -3.20 -5.27 -1.13
C TYR A 350 -2.22 -6.10 -0.28
N LEU A 351 -2.72 -7.01 0.55
CA LEU A 351 -1.88 -7.85 1.41
C LEU A 351 -1.04 -8.83 0.60
N GLU A 352 -1.61 -9.45 -0.44
CA GLU A 352 -0.89 -10.31 -1.38
C GLU A 352 0.25 -9.54 -2.07
N ASN A 353 -0.02 -8.33 -2.54
CA ASN A 353 0.99 -7.47 -3.16
C ASN A 353 2.11 -7.08 -2.19
N GLU A 354 1.77 -6.72 -0.95
CA GLU A 354 2.77 -6.40 0.07
C GLU A 354 3.60 -7.63 0.47
N ALA A 355 2.98 -8.81 0.56
CA ALA A 355 3.69 -10.06 0.82
C ALA A 355 4.68 -10.39 -0.31
N ALA A 356 4.26 -10.27 -1.58
CA ALA A 356 5.14 -10.47 -2.73
C ALA A 356 6.29 -9.46 -2.77
N ARG A 357 6.03 -8.18 -2.49
CA ARG A 357 7.07 -7.15 -2.39
C ARG A 357 8.08 -7.45 -1.29
N ARG A 358 7.61 -7.93 -0.12
CA ARG A 358 8.49 -8.35 0.99
C ARG A 358 9.34 -9.57 0.65
N GLN A 359 8.86 -10.48 -0.20
CA GLN A 359 9.65 -11.62 -0.68
C GLN A 359 10.72 -11.20 -1.71
N GLN A 360 10.48 -10.14 -2.49
CA GLN A 360 11.43 -9.59 -3.47
C GLN A 360 12.45 -8.61 -2.87
N ALA A 361 12.07 -7.83 -1.85
CA ALA A 361 12.89 -6.79 -1.22
C ALA A 361 14.25 -7.21 -0.57
N PRO A 362 14.48 -8.47 -0.12
CA PRO A 362 15.75 -8.83 0.51
C PRO A 362 16.87 -9.19 -0.48
N LYS A 363 16.55 -9.78 -1.64
CA LYS A 363 17.58 -10.41 -2.51
C LYS A 363 18.44 -9.40 -3.26
N VAL A 364 17.87 -8.28 -3.71
CA VAL A 364 18.60 -7.27 -4.49
C VAL A 364 19.46 -6.38 -3.59
N ALA A 365 18.93 -5.99 -2.42
CA ALA A 365 19.67 -5.18 -1.45
C ALA A 365 20.86 -5.95 -0.84
N ASP A 366 20.69 -7.24 -0.52
CA ASP A 366 21.79 -8.07 -0.01
C ASP A 366 22.88 -8.33 -1.07
N GLN A 367 22.54 -8.48 -2.35
CA GLN A 367 23.54 -8.62 -3.42
C GLN A 367 24.35 -7.33 -3.63
N ALA A 368 23.70 -6.17 -3.69
CA ALA A 368 24.38 -4.88 -3.83
C ALA A 368 25.27 -4.57 -2.61
N TRP A 369 24.80 -4.88 -1.40
CA TRP A 369 25.58 -4.75 -0.18
C TRP A 369 26.80 -5.68 -0.17
N ASN A 370 26.60 -6.95 -0.53
CA ASN A 370 27.68 -7.92 -0.63
C ASN A 370 28.77 -7.43 -1.59
N GLN A 371 28.39 -6.89 -2.75
CA GLN A 371 29.36 -6.35 -3.71
C GLN A 371 30.11 -5.12 -3.18
N ALA A 372 29.40 -4.12 -2.62
CA ALA A 372 30.07 -2.92 -2.09
C ALA A 372 31.00 -3.23 -0.92
N ARG A 373 30.61 -4.19 -0.05
CA ARG A 373 31.48 -4.69 1.01
C ARG A 373 32.70 -5.41 0.46
N GLN A 374 32.53 -6.24 -0.57
CA GLN A 374 33.66 -6.93 -1.23
C GLN A 374 34.65 -5.92 -1.80
N ASP A 375 34.16 -4.90 -2.49
CA ASP A 375 34.98 -3.84 -3.06
C ASP A 375 35.70 -3.06 -1.96
N GLY A 376 35.00 -2.68 -0.89
CA GLY A 376 35.58 -1.99 0.27
C GLY A 376 36.68 -2.80 0.96
N ILE A 377 36.50 -4.12 1.12
CA ILE A 377 37.52 -5.00 1.73
C ILE A 377 38.72 -5.18 0.80
N PHE A 378 38.50 -5.35 -0.50
CA PHE A 378 39.58 -5.45 -1.47
C PHE A 378 40.46 -4.19 -1.46
N LEU A 379 39.82 -3.02 -1.46
CA LEU A 379 40.50 -1.72 -1.37
C LEU A 379 41.21 -1.53 -0.03
N PHE A 380 40.59 -1.96 1.08
CA PHE A 380 41.25 -2.00 2.38
C PHE A 380 42.55 -2.81 2.32
N HIS A 381 42.54 -4.02 1.76
CA HIS A 381 43.74 -4.85 1.64
C HIS A 381 44.79 -4.25 0.72
N ALA A 382 44.39 -3.64 -0.40
CA ALA A 382 45.30 -2.93 -1.31
C ALA A 382 46.02 -1.79 -0.58
N LYS A 383 45.27 -0.97 0.17
CA LYS A 383 45.83 0.07 1.04
C LYS A 383 46.76 -0.51 2.12
N CYS A 384 46.38 -1.61 2.76
CA CYS A 384 47.23 -2.23 3.79
C CYS A 384 48.56 -2.70 3.20
N GLY A 385 48.54 -3.21 1.97
CA GLY A 385 49.75 -3.54 1.21
C GLY A 385 50.62 -2.32 0.92
N SER A 386 50.03 -1.20 0.48
CA SER A 386 50.82 0.01 0.19
C SER A 386 51.38 0.69 1.44
N VAL A 387 50.64 0.72 2.55
CA VAL A 387 51.17 1.17 3.86
C VAL A 387 52.33 0.28 4.30
N LYS A 388 52.23 -1.04 4.10
CA LYS A 388 53.33 -1.96 4.40
C LYS A 388 54.57 -1.66 3.55
N ASN A 389 54.40 -1.35 2.27
CA ASN A 389 55.52 -0.96 1.41
C ASN A 389 56.24 0.30 1.93
N TYR A 390 55.50 1.26 2.49
CA TYR A 390 56.09 2.42 3.16
C TYR A 390 56.91 2.02 4.39
N LEU A 391 56.37 1.18 5.26
CA LEU A 391 57.10 0.65 6.43
C LEU A 391 58.35 -0.15 6.03
N ASP A 392 58.28 -0.93 4.96
CA ASP A 392 59.41 -1.68 4.41
C ASP A 392 60.47 -0.76 3.74
N ALA A 393 60.09 0.47 3.38
CA ALA A 393 60.99 1.52 2.92
C ALA A 393 61.57 2.36 4.07
N ARG A 394 60.88 2.40 5.21
CA ARG A 394 61.22 3.16 6.42
C ARG A 394 61.24 2.26 7.67
N PRO A 395 62.27 1.43 7.86
CA PRO A 395 62.37 0.53 9.01
C PRO A 395 62.42 1.25 10.37
N ASP A 396 62.75 2.54 10.36
CA ASP A 396 62.70 3.45 11.51
C ASP A 396 61.26 3.72 12.00
N VAL A 397 60.26 3.49 11.16
CA VAL A 397 58.85 3.73 11.48
C VAL A 397 58.23 2.50 12.15
N GLY A 398 57.81 2.68 13.39
CA GLY A 398 57.18 1.63 14.19
C GLY A 398 55.80 1.18 13.66
N ARG A 399 55.35 0.01 14.12
CA ARG A 399 54.03 -0.55 13.77
C ARG A 399 52.84 0.33 14.20
N SER A 400 53.04 1.25 15.15
CA SER A 400 52.01 2.20 15.60
C SER A 400 51.50 3.08 14.46
N PHE A 401 52.35 3.40 13.48
CA PHE A 401 51.99 4.18 12.29
C PHE A 401 50.80 3.57 11.53
N TYR A 402 50.74 2.24 11.48
CA TYR A 402 49.62 1.55 10.86
C TYR A 402 48.29 1.84 11.56
N GLY A 403 48.31 1.91 12.90
CA GLY A 403 47.16 2.27 13.72
C GLY A 403 46.73 3.71 13.49
N GLU A 404 47.68 4.64 13.36
CA GLU A 404 47.42 6.06 13.11
C GLU A 404 46.77 6.29 11.75
N VAL A 405 47.29 5.67 10.67
CA VAL A 405 46.67 5.70 9.34
C VAL A 405 45.26 5.11 9.39
N GLY A 406 45.08 3.99 10.11
CA GLY A 406 43.77 3.38 10.32
C GLY A 406 42.78 4.30 11.04
N THR A 407 43.24 5.03 12.07
CA THR A 407 42.43 6.02 12.78
C THR A 407 41.99 7.15 11.85
N LEU A 408 42.91 7.73 11.06
CA LEU A 408 42.55 8.82 10.14
C LEU A 408 41.48 8.42 9.14
N ILE A 409 41.54 7.21 8.57
CA ILE A 409 40.48 6.72 7.66
C ILE A 409 39.14 6.60 8.38
N ASN A 410 39.13 6.00 9.58
CA ASN A 410 37.89 5.82 10.32
C ASN A 410 37.28 7.17 10.74
N GLN A 411 38.12 8.15 11.12
CA GLN A 411 37.69 9.52 11.41
C GLN A 411 37.11 10.21 10.17
N ALA A 412 37.69 10.02 8.98
CA ALA A 412 37.15 10.58 7.73
C ALA A 412 35.73 10.07 7.46
N ILE A 413 35.49 8.77 7.70
CA ILE A 413 34.21 8.11 7.44
C ILE A 413 33.18 8.50 8.50
N LEU A 414 33.50 8.27 9.77
CA LEU A 414 32.55 8.33 10.87
C LEU A 414 32.45 9.70 11.53
N GLY A 415 33.47 10.55 11.39
CA GLY A 415 33.46 11.93 11.88
C GLY A 415 33.92 12.12 13.33
N PHE A 416 34.27 11.04 14.03
CA PHE A 416 34.81 11.12 15.40
C PHE A 416 36.21 11.77 15.42
N GLN A 417 36.64 12.27 16.59
CA GLN A 417 37.91 12.99 16.74
C GLN A 417 38.94 12.23 17.60
N GLU A 418 38.47 11.33 18.43
CA GLU A 418 39.24 10.46 19.31
C GLU A 418 39.98 9.35 18.54
N GLN A 419 40.71 8.49 19.25
CA GLN A 419 41.31 7.31 18.63
C GLN A 419 40.26 6.24 18.33
N THR A 420 40.50 5.41 17.29
CA THR A 420 39.59 4.30 16.94
C THR A 420 39.31 3.37 18.13
N HIS A 421 40.29 3.17 19.02
CA HIS A 421 40.12 2.36 20.23
C HIS A 421 39.13 2.99 21.22
N GLU A 422 39.20 4.30 21.40
CA GLU A 422 38.32 5.06 22.30
C GLU A 422 36.90 5.09 21.75
N PHE A 423 36.75 5.38 20.44
CA PHE A 423 35.46 5.33 19.75
C PHE A 423 34.74 3.99 19.94
N LYS A 424 35.47 2.87 19.81
CA LYS A 424 34.92 1.53 20.02
C LYS A 424 34.44 1.29 21.45
N ILE A 425 35.12 1.84 22.45
CA ILE A 425 34.71 1.72 23.85
C ILE A 425 33.40 2.48 24.07
N THR A 426 33.30 3.70 23.55
CA THR A 426 32.10 4.54 23.69
C THR A 426 30.86 3.93 23.03
N HIS A 427 31.04 3.12 21.99
CA HIS A 427 29.97 2.50 21.20
C HIS A 427 29.76 1.01 21.48
N ASP A 428 30.32 0.47 22.56
CA ASP A 428 30.23 -0.95 22.91
C ASP A 428 30.66 -1.92 21.79
N ILE A 429 31.57 -1.47 20.90
CA ILE A 429 32.09 -2.28 19.79
C ILE A 429 33.23 -3.16 20.31
N PRO A 430 33.13 -4.51 20.21
CA PRO A 430 34.16 -5.39 20.73
C PRO A 430 35.53 -5.15 20.09
N LYS A 431 36.61 -5.24 20.89
CA LYS A 431 37.99 -5.02 20.41
C LYS A 431 38.37 -5.87 19.18
N TRP A 432 37.85 -7.10 19.09
CA TRP A 432 38.10 -8.04 18.00
C TRP A 432 37.32 -7.74 16.70
N MET A 433 36.36 -6.82 16.76
CA MET A 433 35.56 -6.38 15.62
C MET A 433 36.21 -5.17 14.98
N SER A 434 36.36 -5.18 13.66
CA SER A 434 36.88 -4.01 12.94
C SER A 434 35.73 -3.03 12.70
N LEU A 435 35.97 -1.71 12.78
CA LEU A 435 34.96 -0.72 12.36
C LEU A 435 34.42 -0.96 10.93
N PRO A 436 35.22 -1.44 9.95
CA PRO A 436 34.64 -1.85 8.67
C PRO A 436 33.54 -2.90 8.82
N ASP A 437 33.64 -3.85 9.75
CA ASP A 437 32.59 -4.86 9.90
C ASP A 437 31.26 -4.28 10.36
N CYS A 438 31.30 -3.10 11.01
CA CYS A 438 30.17 -2.39 11.57
C CYS A 438 29.49 -1.43 10.58
N LEU A 439 29.96 -1.25 9.35
CA LEU A 439 29.34 -0.30 8.41
C LEU A 439 28.23 -0.96 7.57
N ASP A 440 27.11 -0.24 7.40
CA ASP A 440 26.05 -0.57 6.43
C ASP A 440 26.50 -0.41 4.96
N HIS A 441 25.58 -0.56 4.00
CA HIS A 441 25.90 -0.46 2.57
C HIS A 441 26.58 0.87 2.19
N TYR A 442 26.02 1.96 2.70
CA TYR A 442 26.47 3.31 2.39
C TYR A 442 27.83 3.57 3.03
N GLY A 443 28.01 3.13 4.27
CA GLY A 443 29.29 3.19 4.98
C GLY A 443 30.39 2.41 4.26
N GLN A 444 30.11 1.21 3.75
CA GLN A 444 31.08 0.44 2.95
C GLN A 444 31.46 1.14 1.65
N THR A 445 30.48 1.75 0.98
CA THR A 445 30.70 2.47 -0.28
C THR A 445 31.56 3.72 -0.06
N ALA A 446 31.24 4.52 0.96
CA ALA A 446 32.05 5.68 1.36
C ALA A 446 33.47 5.27 1.75
N ARG A 447 33.59 4.17 2.50
CA ARG A 447 34.89 3.58 2.85
C ARG A 447 35.69 3.23 1.60
N GLY A 448 35.09 2.51 0.65
CA GLY A 448 35.77 2.10 -0.59
C GLY A 448 36.40 3.29 -1.30
N LEU A 449 35.65 4.39 -1.44
CA LEU A 449 36.14 5.63 -2.03
C LEU A 449 37.39 6.18 -1.31
N PHE A 450 37.39 6.15 0.02
CA PHE A 450 38.48 6.71 0.82
C PHE A 450 39.71 5.80 0.88
N GLU A 451 39.51 4.49 0.93
CA GLU A 451 40.60 3.51 0.86
C GLU A 451 41.42 3.68 -0.43
N VAL A 452 40.79 4.06 -1.55
CA VAL A 452 41.48 4.39 -2.81
C VAL A 452 42.39 5.60 -2.67
N GLY A 453 41.92 6.69 -2.03
CA GLY A 453 42.71 7.90 -1.83
C GLY A 453 43.95 7.64 -0.97
N PHE A 454 43.78 6.91 0.14
CA PHE A 454 44.88 6.49 1.00
C PHE A 454 45.82 5.51 0.31
N TRP A 455 45.28 4.53 -0.42
CA TRP A 455 46.11 3.61 -1.20
C TRP A 455 46.97 4.36 -2.21
N ARG A 456 46.40 5.29 -2.98
CA ARG A 456 47.10 6.12 -3.97
C ARG A 456 48.22 6.93 -3.34
N PHE A 457 48.04 7.45 -2.12
CA PHE A 457 49.08 8.19 -1.44
C PHE A 457 50.37 7.36 -1.28
N PHE A 458 50.23 6.07 -0.96
CA PHE A 458 51.33 5.14 -0.73
C PHE A 458 51.76 4.32 -1.96
N ASP A 459 51.02 4.38 -3.07
CA ASP A 459 51.36 3.68 -4.32
C ASP A 459 52.44 4.45 -5.09
N ARG A 460 53.66 4.50 -4.53
CA ARG A 460 54.81 5.22 -5.07
C ARG A 460 56.06 4.34 -5.10
N PRO A 461 57.08 4.67 -5.92
CA PRO A 461 58.37 4.00 -5.89
C PRO A 461 58.99 3.99 -4.49
N LYS A 462 59.66 2.88 -4.13
CA LYS A 462 60.26 2.69 -2.80
C LYS A 462 61.21 3.83 -2.39
N ALA A 463 61.96 4.40 -3.34
CA ALA A 463 62.86 5.51 -3.08
C ALA A 463 62.13 6.80 -2.67
N GLU A 464 60.99 7.09 -3.30
CA GLU A 464 60.14 8.22 -2.91
C GLU A 464 59.53 8.01 -1.53
N LEU A 465 59.00 6.81 -1.28
CA LEU A 465 58.45 6.45 0.03
C LEU A 465 59.50 6.59 1.15
N ALA A 466 60.75 6.18 0.90
CA ALA A 466 61.85 6.34 1.86
C ALA A 466 62.20 7.81 2.15
N ALA A 467 61.94 8.73 1.21
CA ALA A 467 62.20 10.15 1.39
C ALA A 467 61.08 10.89 2.16
N LEU A 468 59.92 10.26 2.37
CA LEU A 468 58.79 10.88 3.05
C LEU A 468 58.88 10.73 4.56
N GLU A 469 59.06 11.86 5.26
CA GLU A 469 59.08 11.86 6.72
C GLU A 469 57.71 11.49 7.33
N PRO A 470 57.66 10.64 8.37
CA PRO A 470 56.42 10.09 8.92
C PRO A 470 55.44 11.17 9.39
N GLU A 471 55.94 12.21 10.05
CA GLU A 471 55.13 13.36 10.48
C GLU A 471 54.52 14.11 9.31
N THR A 472 55.26 14.23 8.21
CA THR A 472 54.76 14.86 6.98
C THR A 472 53.67 14.00 6.36
N VAL A 473 53.87 12.68 6.31
CA VAL A 473 52.85 11.75 5.83
C VAL A 473 51.56 11.86 6.66
N LEU A 474 51.63 11.78 7.99
CA LEU A 474 50.45 11.89 8.85
C LEU A 474 49.72 13.22 8.68
N ARG A 475 50.46 14.32 8.52
CA ARG A 475 49.89 15.65 8.26
C ARG A 475 49.13 15.71 6.93
N GLU A 476 49.70 15.16 5.86
CA GLU A 476 49.05 15.09 4.56
C GLU A 476 47.82 14.16 4.58
N LEU A 477 47.91 13.02 5.26
CA LEU A 477 46.76 12.13 5.45
C LEU A 477 45.65 12.78 6.30
N ALA A 478 46.00 13.59 7.30
CA ALA A 478 45.03 14.35 8.09
C ALA A 478 44.30 15.41 7.24
N ARG A 479 45.02 16.13 6.37
CA ARG A 479 44.40 17.04 5.38
C ARG A 479 43.45 16.31 4.44
N MET A 480 43.87 15.15 3.94
CA MET A 480 43.02 14.31 3.09
C MET A 480 41.77 13.82 3.83
N LYS A 481 41.91 13.42 5.11
CA LYS A 481 40.78 13.09 6.00
C LYS A 481 39.79 14.25 6.09
N ASP A 482 40.26 15.47 6.33
CA ASP A 482 39.38 16.65 6.45
C ASP A 482 38.66 16.97 5.12
N ALA A 483 39.38 16.90 3.99
CA ALA A 483 38.78 17.10 2.67
C ALA A 483 37.72 16.04 2.33
N MET A 484 38.00 14.77 2.62
CA MET A 484 37.08 13.65 2.47
C MET A 484 35.83 13.81 3.35
N ARG A 485 36.01 14.26 4.60
CA ARG A 485 34.91 14.51 5.51
C ARG A 485 34.03 15.65 5.01
N SER A 486 34.63 16.75 4.56
CA SER A 486 33.92 17.87 3.95
C SER A 486 33.08 17.41 2.75
N TYR A 487 33.64 16.57 1.88
CA TYR A 487 32.91 15.97 0.75
C TYR A 487 31.69 15.14 1.18
N LEU A 488 31.80 14.32 2.23
CA LEU A 488 30.64 13.58 2.74
C LEU A 488 29.56 14.51 3.28
N VAL A 489 29.95 15.54 4.02
CA VAL A 489 29.00 16.53 4.55
C VAL A 489 28.27 17.25 3.43
N THR A 490 28.97 17.70 2.38
CA THR A 490 28.35 18.38 1.24
C THR A 490 27.44 17.49 0.41
N CYS A 491 27.72 16.18 0.36
CA CYS A 491 26.85 15.20 -0.31
C CYS A 491 25.69 14.71 0.58
N GLY A 492 25.47 15.29 1.76
CA GLY A 492 24.42 14.86 2.70
C GLY A 492 24.71 13.52 3.40
N MET A 493 25.95 13.05 3.33
CA MET A 493 26.45 11.83 3.97
C MET A 493 27.29 12.14 5.23
N GLY A 494 27.13 13.32 5.84
CA GLY A 494 27.91 13.73 7.01
C GLY A 494 27.67 12.86 8.25
N ASN A 495 26.46 12.31 8.44
CA ASN A 495 26.14 11.52 9.64
C ASN A 495 26.26 10.01 9.40
N VAL A 496 27.48 9.54 9.15
CA VAL A 496 27.75 8.09 8.94
C VAL A 496 27.77 7.31 10.26
N GLU A 497 27.83 7.98 11.40
CA GLU A 497 27.74 7.34 12.72
C GLU A 497 26.40 6.61 12.92
N ASP A 498 25.29 7.19 12.43
CA ASP A 498 23.97 6.56 12.36
C ASP A 498 23.89 5.34 11.41
N ARG A 499 24.99 5.06 10.69
CA ARG A 499 25.09 3.97 9.70
C ARG A 499 25.90 2.79 10.24
N LEU A 500 26.20 2.79 11.53
CA LEU A 500 26.75 1.65 12.23
C LEU A 500 25.66 0.57 12.42
N LEU A 501 26.01 -0.65 12.06
CA LEU A 501 25.23 -1.84 12.33
C LEU A 501 25.33 -2.19 13.82
N GLU A 502 24.21 -2.62 14.39
CA GLU A 502 24.17 -3.25 15.70
C GLU A 502 25.15 -4.43 15.78
N VAL A 503 25.78 -4.63 16.93
CA VAL A 503 26.81 -5.67 17.12
C VAL A 503 26.35 -7.08 16.71
N PRO A 504 25.11 -7.53 17.01
CA PRO A 504 24.60 -8.81 16.52
C PRO A 504 24.54 -8.90 14.99
N ASP A 505 24.12 -7.82 14.31
CA ASP A 505 24.05 -7.76 12.86
C ASP A 505 25.45 -7.75 12.24
N ALA A 506 26.36 -6.94 12.77
CA ALA A 506 27.76 -6.94 12.35
C ALA A 506 28.40 -8.34 12.49
N LYS A 507 28.07 -9.07 13.58
CA LYS A 507 28.53 -10.46 13.80
C LYS A 507 27.95 -11.45 12.79
N ARG A 508 26.64 -11.40 12.53
CA ARG A 508 25.98 -12.23 11.51
C ARG A 508 26.64 -12.02 10.14
N ARG A 509 26.77 -10.76 9.75
CA ARG A 509 27.33 -10.34 8.46
C ARG A 509 28.80 -10.73 8.30
N ARG A 510 29.62 -10.64 9.36
CA ARG A 510 31.01 -11.14 9.34
C ARG A 510 31.08 -12.64 9.09
N LYS A 511 30.16 -13.43 9.66
CA LYS A 511 30.08 -14.89 9.45
C LYS A 511 29.72 -15.22 8.00
N GLU A 512 28.74 -14.53 7.42
CA GLU A 512 28.37 -14.66 6.00
C GLU A 512 29.57 -14.39 5.09
N TYR A 513 30.31 -13.32 5.35
CA TYR A 513 31.53 -13.00 4.61
C TYR A 513 32.62 -14.09 4.75
N ALA A 514 32.86 -14.60 5.96
CA ALA A 514 33.83 -15.67 6.16
C ALA A 514 33.49 -16.92 5.33
N ALA A 515 32.19 -17.22 5.17
CA ALA A 515 31.71 -18.29 4.30
C ALA A 515 31.98 -17.97 2.81
N LEU A 516 31.64 -16.76 2.34
CA LEU A 516 31.89 -16.33 0.95
C LEU A 516 33.38 -16.36 0.59
N ARG A 517 34.26 -15.93 1.51
CA ARG A 517 35.71 -15.97 1.33
C ARG A 517 36.24 -17.39 1.19
N THR A 518 35.73 -18.31 2.00
CA THR A 518 36.09 -19.73 1.95
C THR A 518 35.67 -20.35 0.61
N ALA A 519 34.53 -19.93 0.05
CA ALA A 519 34.02 -20.39 -1.22
C ALA A 519 34.79 -19.87 -2.47
N ARG A 520 35.79 -18.99 -2.31
CA ARG A 520 36.47 -18.26 -3.40
C ARG A 520 35.51 -17.53 -4.36
N ALA A 521 34.28 -17.27 -3.92
CA ALA A 521 33.25 -16.56 -4.68
C ALA A 521 33.42 -15.03 -4.64
N LEU A 522 34.63 -14.55 -4.34
CA LEU A 522 34.93 -13.15 -4.11
C LEU A 522 35.85 -12.64 -5.20
N THR A 523 35.28 -11.91 -6.15
CA THR A 523 36.02 -11.11 -7.13
C THR A 523 35.62 -9.65 -6.94
N PRO A 524 36.59 -8.70 -6.87
CA PRO A 524 36.26 -7.28 -6.87
C PRO A 524 35.41 -6.95 -8.10
N SER A 525 34.49 -6.00 -7.96
CA SER A 525 33.68 -5.57 -9.10
C SER A 525 34.58 -5.00 -10.20
N ALA A 526 34.09 -5.05 -11.44
CA ALA A 526 34.74 -4.36 -12.56
C ALA A 526 34.96 -2.86 -12.25
N THR A 527 34.06 -2.24 -11.48
CA THR A 527 34.18 -0.86 -11.02
C THR A 527 35.37 -0.67 -10.08
N ALA A 528 35.53 -1.51 -9.07
CA ALA A 528 36.67 -1.44 -8.15
C ALA A 528 38.01 -1.66 -8.87
N LEU A 529 38.06 -2.62 -9.79
CA LEU A 529 39.24 -2.85 -10.64
C LEU A 529 39.55 -1.65 -11.54
N ARG A 530 38.52 -1.06 -12.17
CA ARG A 530 38.65 0.12 -13.02
C ARG A 530 39.15 1.33 -12.24
N ILE A 531 38.64 1.56 -11.03
CA ILE A 531 39.11 2.66 -10.16
C ILE A 531 40.61 2.53 -9.88
N ILE A 532 41.09 1.32 -9.54
CA ILE A 532 42.52 1.08 -9.33
C ILE A 532 43.31 1.32 -10.62
N GLU A 533 42.82 0.83 -11.75
CA GLU A 533 43.51 0.97 -13.04
C GLU A 533 43.58 2.42 -13.52
N GLU A 534 42.47 3.16 -13.44
CA GLU A 534 42.40 4.60 -13.74
C GLU A 534 43.31 5.41 -12.80
N THR A 535 43.34 5.05 -11.52
CA THR A 535 44.21 5.71 -10.55
C THR A 535 45.69 5.49 -10.89
N ARG A 536 46.08 4.26 -11.27
CA ARG A 536 47.43 3.95 -11.77
C ARG A 536 47.78 4.71 -13.05
N LYS A 537 46.85 4.85 -14.00
CA LYS A 537 47.08 5.64 -15.23
C LYS A 537 47.25 7.13 -14.93
N SER A 538 46.67 7.61 -13.84
CA SER A 538 46.74 9.02 -13.42
C SER A 538 47.97 9.37 -12.58
N SER A 539 48.79 8.40 -12.16
CA SER A 539 50.03 8.65 -11.38
C SER A 539 51.14 9.32 -12.20
N ASP A 540 51.00 9.40 -13.52
CA ASP A 540 51.86 10.19 -14.41
C ASP A 540 51.56 11.71 -14.36
N ARG A 541 50.57 12.14 -13.56
CA ARG A 541 50.29 13.56 -13.30
C ARG A 541 50.63 13.91 -11.84
N PRO A 542 51.33 15.03 -11.60
CA PRO A 542 51.60 15.48 -10.23
C PRO A 542 50.28 15.61 -9.47
N VAL A 543 50.29 15.08 -8.24
CA VAL A 543 49.14 15.12 -7.33
C VAL A 543 48.61 16.55 -7.30
N ILE A 544 47.35 16.73 -7.69
CA ILE A 544 46.66 18.00 -7.54
C ILE A 544 46.67 18.31 -6.06
N VAL A 545 47.49 19.28 -5.66
CA VAL A 545 47.34 19.98 -4.39
C VAL A 545 45.93 20.56 -4.45
N LEU A 546 45.01 19.99 -3.66
CA LEU A 546 43.71 20.60 -3.42
C LEU A 546 43.97 21.85 -2.58
N ASP A 547 44.45 22.91 -3.22
CA ASP A 547 44.47 24.23 -2.63
C ASP A 547 43.01 24.59 -2.36
N GLY A 548 42.70 24.80 -1.08
CA GLY A 548 41.39 25.23 -0.62
C GLY A 548 41.07 26.58 -1.23
N ALA A 549 40.36 26.57 -2.36
CA ALA A 549 39.65 27.72 -2.85
C ALA A 549 38.27 27.75 -2.19
N THR A 550 38.03 28.86 -1.49
CA THR A 550 36.77 29.37 -0.93
C THR A 550 35.57 29.22 -1.85
#